data_AF-A0AAV9V9Z0-F1
#
_entry.id   AF-A0AAV9V9Z0-F1
#
_cell.length_a   1.000
_cell.length_b   1.000
_cell.length_c   1.000
_cell.angle_alpha   90.00
_cell.angle_beta   90.00
_cell.angle_gamma   90.00
#
_symmetry.space_group_name_H-M   'P 1'
#
loop_
_entity.id
_entity.type
_entity.pdbx_description
1 polymer ?
#
loop_
_entity_poly.entity_id
_entity_poly.type
_entity_poly.pdbx_seq_one_letter_code
_entity_poly.pdbx_strand_id
1 'polypeptide(L)'
;MCRLRALFTLLLWSSLPIAILASPASSRPIPRNVVKRGKPSYYTRNFKTISEIYRFTVFPNMKPIIAQAGNPNIPEVANLFSPDVSGRIQDLGNFTNFRTSVEYFYGLAPQPRSPMYAGIIDFTLPQFTSDCPGVATSTVYFTIGVADPSQPDYGRVITYLKQSGFWHFDAQGRVDYYDLYIPALGDFTSILQGADFNDKTVQILARKALCQGAQAFCKGPNVQYKPNLGITLTKLITQLGLSPLFDNGMIKELGLTTLNPGELTCMSVLLVKDFGDFDKLWSDSIVCRIVHLMLADVDPEEHCPHVGFDGGMKCVDYPYEKRLFDDIPLFGTADRFICPDL
;
A
#
# COMPACT_ATOMS: atom_id res chain seq x y z
N MET A 1 -28.26 -26.04 22.50
CA MET A 1 -29.61 -25.49 22.78
C MET A 1 -29.44 -23.98 22.80
N CYS A 2 -29.86 -23.21 21.81
CA CYS A 2 -31.26 -22.88 21.51
C CYS A 2 -31.38 -22.48 20.03
N ARG A 3 -32.31 -23.14 19.31
CA ARG A 3 -32.81 -22.73 17.99
C ARG A 3 -34.07 -21.90 18.24
N LEU A 4 -34.30 -20.83 17.49
CA LEU A 4 -35.67 -20.39 17.19
C LEU A 4 -35.81 -20.07 15.69
N ARG A 5 -36.78 -20.74 15.07
CA ARG A 5 -37.30 -20.53 13.72
C ARG A 5 -38.48 -19.54 13.74
N ALA A 6 -38.92 -19.16 12.53
CA ALA A 6 -40.30 -18.82 12.11
C ALA A 6 -40.81 -17.38 12.37
N LEU A 7 -41.62 -16.72 11.53
CA LEU A 7 -42.38 -17.08 10.30
C LEU A 7 -42.95 -15.77 9.62
N PHE A 8 -43.10 -15.76 8.28
CA PHE A 8 -44.15 -15.11 7.42
C PHE A 8 -44.25 -13.56 7.34
N THR A 9 -44.54 -12.91 6.19
CA THR A 9 -45.70 -13.08 5.28
C THR A 9 -45.47 -12.43 3.89
N LEU A 10 -46.17 -12.95 2.88
CA LEU A 10 -46.34 -12.47 1.50
C LEU A 10 -46.95 -11.06 1.40
N LEU A 11 -46.64 -10.32 0.32
CA LEU A 11 -47.57 -9.39 -0.35
C LEU A 11 -47.29 -9.34 -1.87
N LEU A 12 -48.26 -9.88 -2.63
CA LEU A 12 -48.45 -9.78 -4.08
C LEU A 12 -49.14 -8.46 -4.41
N TRP A 13 -48.57 -7.57 -5.22
CA TRP A 13 -49.32 -6.49 -5.87
C TRP A 13 -48.97 -6.38 -7.36
N SER A 14 -49.88 -6.95 -8.16
CA SER A 14 -50.43 -6.52 -9.46
C SER A 14 -49.61 -5.61 -10.39
N SER A 15 -49.30 -6.18 -11.55
CA SER A 15 -48.99 -5.53 -12.82
C SER A 15 -50.25 -4.96 -13.51
N LEU A 16 -50.18 -3.71 -13.99
CA LEU A 16 -51.03 -3.17 -15.06
C LEU A 16 -50.21 -2.22 -15.96
N PRO A 17 -50.49 -2.17 -17.27
CA PRO A 17 -49.58 -1.66 -18.30
C PRO A 17 -49.68 -0.14 -18.47
N ILE A 18 -48.54 0.53 -18.55
CA ILE A 18 -48.47 1.93 -18.99
C ILE A 18 -48.49 1.95 -20.52
N ALA A 19 -49.57 2.51 -21.06
CA ALA A 19 -49.74 2.77 -22.48
C ALA A 19 -48.68 3.76 -22.99
N ILE A 20 -47.96 3.36 -24.04
CA ILE A 20 -47.00 4.18 -24.77
C ILE A 20 -47.78 5.09 -25.71
N LEU A 21 -47.85 6.39 -25.39
CA LEU A 21 -48.24 7.43 -26.35
C LEU A 21 -47.01 7.80 -27.18
N ALA A 22 -46.99 7.34 -28.43
CA ALA A 22 -46.01 7.74 -29.42
C ALA A 22 -46.30 9.17 -29.90
N SER A 23 -45.40 10.11 -29.59
CA SER A 23 -45.39 11.43 -30.22
C SER A 23 -44.81 11.33 -31.65
N PRO A 24 -45.35 12.08 -32.63
CA PRO A 24 -44.83 12.07 -33.99
C PRO A 24 -43.44 12.71 -34.03
N ALA A 25 -42.47 11.95 -34.56
CA ALA A 25 -41.10 12.40 -34.73
C ALA A 25 -41.06 13.57 -35.73
N SER A 26 -40.73 14.76 -35.22
CA SER A 26 -40.28 15.87 -36.05
C SER A 26 -38.93 15.50 -36.67
N SER A 27 -38.93 15.21 -37.96
CA SER A 27 -37.73 14.90 -38.75
C SER A 27 -36.86 16.15 -38.89
N ARG A 28 -35.94 16.37 -37.95
CA ARG A 28 -34.79 17.25 -38.17
C ARG A 28 -33.76 16.51 -39.04
N PRO A 29 -33.10 17.16 -40.01
CA PRO A 29 -32.11 16.52 -40.85
C PRO A 29 -30.97 15.97 -40.00
N ILE A 30 -30.63 14.70 -40.20
CA ILE A 30 -29.52 13.99 -39.56
C ILE A 30 -28.22 14.73 -39.92
N PRO A 31 -27.44 15.23 -38.95
CA PRO A 31 -26.09 15.69 -39.22
C PRO A 31 -25.30 14.50 -39.81
N ARG A 32 -24.77 14.70 -41.01
CA ARG A 32 -23.92 13.75 -41.73
C ARG A 32 -22.86 13.18 -40.78
N ASN A 33 -22.82 11.85 -40.68
CA ASN A 33 -21.70 11.02 -40.21
C ASN A 33 -20.63 11.75 -39.37
N VAL A 34 -20.91 11.93 -38.08
CA VAL A 34 -19.81 12.00 -37.12
C VAL A 34 -19.33 10.56 -36.95
N VAL A 35 -18.25 10.21 -37.66
CA VAL A 35 -17.47 9.00 -37.41
C VAL A 35 -17.23 8.95 -35.90
N LYS A 36 -17.74 7.91 -35.21
CA LYS A 36 -17.26 7.57 -33.87
C LYS A 36 -15.77 7.26 -34.02
N ARG A 37 -14.91 8.27 -33.83
CA ARG A 37 -13.46 8.08 -33.84
C ARG A 37 -13.14 7.03 -32.77
N GLY A 38 -12.54 5.92 -33.18
CA GLY A 38 -11.92 4.98 -32.24
C GLY A 38 -10.90 5.73 -31.37
N LYS A 39 -10.65 5.22 -30.16
CA LYS A 39 -9.65 5.80 -29.27
C LYS A 39 -8.28 5.86 -29.99
N PRO A 40 -7.48 6.93 -29.79
CA PRO A 40 -6.13 7.01 -30.34
C PRO A 40 -5.25 5.82 -29.93
N SER A 41 -4.21 5.51 -30.72
CA SER A 41 -3.30 4.38 -30.44
C SER A 41 -2.64 4.49 -29.05
N TYR A 42 -2.26 5.70 -28.65
CA TYR A 42 -1.65 5.95 -27.34
C TYR A 42 -2.60 5.63 -26.18
N TYR A 43 -3.91 5.86 -26.33
CA TYR A 43 -4.89 5.54 -25.29
C TYR A 43 -4.87 4.05 -24.97
N THR A 44 -4.90 3.22 -26.02
CA THR A 44 -4.88 1.75 -25.87
C THR A 44 -3.54 1.26 -25.34
N ARG A 45 -2.43 1.86 -25.77
CA ARG A 45 -1.09 1.56 -25.26
C ARG A 45 -1.00 1.86 -23.75
N ASN A 46 -1.34 3.07 -23.34
CA ASN A 46 -1.24 3.53 -21.95
C ASN A 46 -2.15 2.70 -21.03
N PHE A 47 -3.37 2.36 -21.49
CA PHE A 47 -4.27 1.46 -20.76
C PHE A 47 -3.63 0.08 -20.54
N LYS A 48 -3.02 -0.51 -21.58
CA LYS A 48 -2.34 -1.80 -21.48
C LYS A 48 -1.16 -1.75 -20.53
N THR A 49 -0.32 -0.71 -20.60
CA THR A 49 0.83 -0.54 -19.70
C THR A 49 0.38 -0.51 -18.23
N ILE A 50 -0.59 0.34 -17.88
CA ILE A 50 -1.11 0.43 -16.50
C ILE A 50 -1.82 -0.87 -16.07
N SER A 51 -2.61 -1.47 -16.96
CA SER A 51 -3.29 -2.73 -16.67
C SER A 51 -2.29 -3.85 -16.37
N GLU A 52 -1.17 -3.93 -17.10
CA GLU A 52 -0.13 -4.93 -16.84
C GLU A 52 0.61 -4.65 -15.52
N ILE A 53 0.89 -3.37 -15.20
CA ILE A 53 1.47 -2.98 -13.90
C ILE A 53 0.62 -3.53 -12.75
N TYR A 54 -0.70 -3.30 -12.77
CA TYR A 54 -1.60 -3.80 -11.74
C TYR A 54 -1.87 -5.31 -11.83
N ARG A 55 -1.78 -5.92 -13.02
CA ARG A 55 -1.86 -7.39 -13.14
C ARG A 55 -0.75 -8.07 -12.33
N PHE A 56 0.43 -7.47 -12.27
CA PHE A 56 1.53 -7.98 -11.47
C PHE A 56 1.32 -7.81 -9.95
N THR A 57 0.42 -6.95 -9.47
CA THR A 57 0.14 -6.85 -8.02
C THR A 57 -0.80 -7.95 -7.52
N VAL A 58 -1.56 -8.60 -8.41
CA VAL A 58 -2.43 -9.74 -8.09
C VAL A 58 -1.59 -10.95 -7.70
N PHE A 59 -1.90 -11.57 -6.56
CA PHE A 59 -1.21 -12.78 -6.11
C PHE A 59 -1.46 -13.96 -7.08
N PRO A 60 -0.44 -14.75 -7.47
CA PRO A 60 0.96 -14.70 -7.05
C PRO A 60 1.90 -13.98 -8.04
N ASN A 61 1.38 -13.18 -8.96
CA ASN A 61 2.12 -12.63 -10.11
C ASN A 61 3.31 -11.74 -9.68
N MET A 62 3.27 -11.15 -8.49
CA MET A 62 4.36 -10.31 -7.97
C MET A 62 5.59 -11.11 -7.54
N LYS A 63 5.46 -12.41 -7.25
CA LYS A 63 6.55 -13.20 -6.63
C LYS A 63 7.86 -13.19 -7.43
N PRO A 64 7.87 -13.38 -8.76
CA PRO A 64 9.10 -13.32 -9.54
C PRO A 64 9.78 -11.95 -9.51
N ILE A 65 8.99 -10.87 -9.38
CA ILE A 65 9.49 -9.50 -9.30
C ILE A 65 10.11 -9.23 -7.92
N ILE A 66 9.41 -9.61 -6.84
CA ILE A 66 9.91 -9.43 -5.47
C ILE A 66 11.21 -10.22 -5.26
N ALA A 67 11.32 -11.43 -5.82
CA ALA A 67 12.54 -12.23 -5.76
C ALA A 67 13.77 -11.54 -6.41
N GLN A 68 13.53 -10.47 -7.17
CA GLN A 68 14.54 -9.67 -7.86
C GLN A 68 14.57 -8.20 -7.39
N ALA A 69 13.87 -7.81 -6.31
CA ALA A 69 13.66 -6.39 -5.96
C ALA A 69 14.96 -5.62 -5.68
N GLY A 70 16.04 -6.30 -5.27
CA GLY A 70 17.38 -5.71 -5.13
C GLY A 70 18.14 -5.46 -6.45
N ASN A 71 17.61 -5.90 -7.59
CA ASN A 71 18.26 -5.75 -8.89
C ASN A 71 17.87 -4.42 -9.56
N PRO A 72 18.82 -3.71 -10.20
CA PRO A 72 18.53 -2.46 -10.91
C PRO A 72 17.71 -2.65 -12.19
N ASN A 73 17.46 -3.89 -12.60
CA ASN A 73 16.65 -4.24 -13.77
C ASN A 73 15.90 -5.55 -13.51
N ILE A 74 14.60 -5.57 -13.79
CA ILE A 74 13.72 -6.72 -13.60
C ILE A 74 12.99 -6.99 -14.93
N PRO A 75 13.33 -8.06 -15.67
CA PRO A 75 12.85 -8.29 -17.04
C PRO A 75 11.33 -8.27 -17.19
N GLU A 76 10.60 -8.75 -16.19
CA GLU A 76 9.13 -8.84 -16.18
C GLU A 76 8.45 -7.47 -16.32
N VAL A 77 9.08 -6.41 -15.81
CA VAL A 77 8.52 -5.05 -15.77
C VAL A 77 9.38 -4.00 -16.49
N ALA A 78 10.50 -4.41 -17.09
CA ALA A 78 11.42 -3.52 -17.83
C ALA A 78 10.77 -2.83 -19.05
N ASN A 79 9.72 -3.43 -19.61
CA ASN A 79 8.91 -2.83 -20.68
C ASN A 79 7.71 -2.03 -20.16
N LEU A 80 7.52 -1.95 -18.85
CA LEU A 80 6.43 -1.21 -18.21
C LEU A 80 6.93 0.09 -17.56
N PHE A 81 8.14 0.07 -17.01
CA PHE A 81 8.77 1.22 -16.36
C PHE A 81 10.04 1.65 -17.09
N SER A 82 10.27 2.96 -17.17
CA SER A 82 11.54 3.53 -17.61
C SER A 82 12.66 3.24 -16.60
N PRO A 83 13.92 3.05 -17.02
CA PRO A 83 15.06 2.88 -16.10
C PRO A 83 15.22 4.03 -15.10
N ASP A 84 14.80 5.23 -15.50
CA ASP A 84 14.89 6.46 -14.70
C ASP A 84 13.52 6.82 -14.08
N VAL A 85 12.61 5.84 -13.93
CA VAL A 85 11.28 6.10 -13.37
C VAL A 85 11.38 6.75 -11.99
N SER A 86 10.57 7.77 -11.78
CA SER A 86 10.46 8.52 -10.53
C SER A 86 8.99 8.81 -10.23
N GLY A 87 8.58 8.71 -8.98
CA GLY A 87 7.19 8.92 -8.65
C GLY A 87 6.90 9.15 -7.18
N ARG A 88 5.64 9.47 -6.91
CA ARG A 88 5.09 9.66 -5.58
C ARG A 88 3.92 8.71 -5.39
N ILE A 89 3.90 8.03 -4.25
CA ILE A 89 2.64 7.52 -3.69
C ILE A 89 2.37 8.40 -2.48
N GLN A 90 1.37 9.25 -2.63
CA GLN A 90 0.96 10.23 -1.65
C GLN A 90 0.76 9.56 -0.29
N ASP A 91 1.35 10.18 0.74
CA ASP A 91 1.43 9.70 2.12
C ASP A 91 2.23 8.41 2.36
N LEU A 92 2.77 7.79 1.32
CA LEU A 92 3.73 6.68 1.42
C LEU A 92 5.17 7.16 1.22
N GLY A 93 5.44 7.91 0.16
CA GLY A 93 6.77 8.46 -0.09
C GLY A 93 7.07 8.78 -1.55
N ASN A 94 8.30 9.24 -1.74
CA ASN A 94 8.88 9.56 -3.05
C ASN A 94 9.90 8.48 -3.45
N PHE A 95 9.86 8.11 -4.73
CA PHE A 95 10.67 7.08 -5.36
C PHE A 95 11.42 7.72 -6.51
N THR A 96 12.74 7.61 -6.53
CA THR A 96 13.58 8.39 -7.46
C THR A 96 14.33 7.50 -8.46
N ASN A 97 14.06 6.20 -8.45
CA ASN A 97 14.69 5.25 -9.36
C ASN A 97 13.80 4.01 -9.58
N PHE A 98 14.16 3.22 -10.58
CA PHE A 98 13.49 1.96 -10.93
C PHE A 98 13.38 0.98 -9.77
N ARG A 99 14.48 0.72 -9.05
CA ARG A 99 14.53 -0.26 -7.94
C ARG A 99 13.46 0.06 -6.90
N THR A 100 13.51 1.27 -6.33
CA THR A 100 12.59 1.70 -5.26
C THR A 100 11.15 1.86 -5.75
N SER A 101 10.94 2.27 -7.01
CA SER A 101 9.58 2.34 -7.57
C SER A 101 8.97 0.94 -7.66
N VAL A 102 9.67 0.00 -8.30
CA VAL A 102 9.19 -1.37 -8.53
C VAL A 102 9.05 -2.14 -7.22
N GLU A 103 10.02 -2.01 -6.32
CA GLU A 103 9.98 -2.63 -4.99
C GLU A 103 8.74 -2.23 -4.20
N TYR A 104 8.37 -0.96 -4.18
CA TYR A 104 7.19 -0.53 -3.41
C TYR A 104 5.88 -0.97 -4.04
N PHE A 105 5.76 -0.94 -5.37
CA PHE A 105 4.56 -1.40 -6.07
C PHE A 105 4.25 -2.88 -5.78
N TYR A 106 5.27 -3.72 -5.72
CA TYR A 106 5.10 -5.17 -5.64
C TYR A 106 5.40 -5.74 -4.25
N GLY A 107 6.40 -5.22 -3.55
CA GLY A 107 6.82 -5.64 -2.21
C GLY A 107 5.82 -5.28 -1.11
N LEU A 108 5.03 -4.21 -1.29
CA LEU A 108 3.96 -3.83 -0.36
C LEU A 108 2.59 -4.43 -0.70
N ALA A 109 2.46 -5.12 -1.84
CA ALA A 109 1.24 -5.85 -2.14
C ALA A 109 1.02 -6.94 -1.06
N PRO A 110 -0.18 -7.04 -0.45
CA PRO A 110 -0.43 -8.02 0.61
C PRO A 110 -0.06 -9.44 0.18
N GLN A 111 0.81 -10.06 0.98
CA GLN A 111 1.20 -11.46 0.82
C GLN A 111 0.39 -12.34 1.78
N PRO A 112 -0.08 -13.51 1.34
CA PRO A 112 -0.87 -14.38 2.20
C PRO A 112 -0.01 -14.94 3.34
N ARG A 113 -0.26 -14.43 4.54
CA ARG A 113 0.32 -14.88 5.80
C ARG A 113 -0.75 -14.94 6.90
N SER A 114 -0.52 -15.78 7.90
CA SER A 114 -1.38 -15.86 9.08
C SER A 114 -1.56 -14.47 9.73
N PRO A 115 -2.76 -14.14 10.25
CA PRO A 115 -3.93 -15.01 10.36
C PRO A 115 -4.87 -14.98 9.14
N MET A 116 -4.84 -13.93 8.32
CA MET A 116 -5.86 -13.71 7.29
C MET A 116 -5.53 -14.36 5.94
N TYR A 117 -4.26 -14.68 5.68
CA TYR A 117 -3.77 -15.17 4.39
C TYR A 117 -4.25 -14.31 3.21
N ALA A 118 -4.33 -12.99 3.46
CA ALA A 118 -4.90 -12.03 2.53
C ALA A 118 -3.91 -11.67 1.41
N GLY A 119 -4.44 -11.51 0.19
CA GLY A 119 -3.72 -11.00 -0.96
C GLY A 119 -4.66 -10.29 -1.93
N ILE A 120 -4.11 -9.49 -2.85
CA ILE A 120 -4.89 -8.97 -3.97
C ILE A 120 -5.25 -10.16 -4.87
N ILE A 121 -6.55 -10.47 -5.01
CA ILE A 121 -7.04 -11.60 -5.81
C ILE A 121 -7.60 -11.16 -7.17
N ASP A 122 -7.97 -9.89 -7.30
CA ASP A 122 -8.46 -9.29 -8.54
C ASP A 122 -8.28 -7.77 -8.51
N PHE A 123 -8.35 -7.13 -9.68
CA PHE A 123 -8.41 -5.68 -9.80
C PHE A 123 -9.31 -5.26 -10.96
N THR A 124 -9.88 -4.06 -10.84
CA THR A 124 -10.61 -3.41 -11.93
C THR A 124 -10.12 -1.99 -12.12
N LEU A 125 -10.15 -1.50 -13.37
CA LEU A 125 -9.85 -0.12 -13.74
C LEU A 125 -11.15 0.60 -14.14
N PRO A 126 -12.02 0.95 -13.17
CA PRO A 126 -13.32 1.57 -13.46
C PRO A 126 -13.21 2.94 -14.15
N GLN A 127 -12.09 3.66 -13.98
CA GLN A 127 -11.83 4.94 -14.63
C GLN A 127 -10.43 4.93 -15.22
N PHE A 128 -10.34 5.27 -16.51
CA PHE A 128 -9.08 5.49 -17.20
C PHE A 128 -9.26 6.54 -18.31
N THR A 129 -8.43 7.57 -18.28
CA THR A 129 -8.33 8.57 -19.36
C THR A 129 -6.89 8.71 -19.80
N SER A 130 -6.71 9.06 -21.07
CA SER A 130 -5.41 9.45 -21.61
C SER A 130 -5.70 10.37 -22.78
N ASP A 131 -5.49 11.66 -22.54
CA ASP A 131 -5.90 12.72 -23.46
C ASP A 131 -4.77 13.16 -24.40
N CYS A 132 -3.53 12.75 -24.07
CA CYS A 132 -2.35 12.91 -24.91
C CYS A 132 -1.43 11.68 -24.77
N PRO A 133 -0.41 11.52 -25.64
CA PRO A 133 0.47 10.35 -25.60
C PRO A 133 1.21 10.19 -24.28
N GLY A 134 1.62 11.30 -23.66
CA GLY A 134 2.49 11.30 -22.49
C GLY A 134 1.75 11.17 -21.16
N VAL A 135 0.43 11.40 -21.08
CA VAL A 135 -0.27 11.47 -19.79
C VAL A 135 -1.51 10.57 -19.76
N ALA A 136 -1.72 9.90 -18.62
CA ALA A 136 -2.96 9.22 -18.31
C ALA A 136 -3.37 9.42 -16.85
N THR A 137 -4.65 9.22 -16.57
CA THR A 137 -5.18 9.11 -15.21
C THR A 137 -5.89 7.78 -15.05
N SER A 138 -5.85 7.22 -13.85
CA SER A 138 -6.57 6.00 -13.54
C SER A 138 -7.17 6.02 -12.14
N THR A 139 -8.26 5.28 -11.96
CA THR A 139 -8.69 4.76 -10.68
C THR A 139 -8.71 3.24 -10.78
N VAL A 140 -8.06 2.56 -9.85
CA VAL A 140 -8.06 1.11 -9.70
C VAL A 140 -8.75 0.72 -8.40
N TYR A 141 -9.57 -0.33 -8.45
CA TYR A 141 -10.11 -1.00 -7.29
C TYR A 141 -9.49 -2.40 -7.21
N PHE A 142 -8.83 -2.69 -6.08
CA PHE A 142 -8.32 -4.01 -5.76
C PHE A 142 -9.35 -4.76 -4.92
N THR A 143 -9.58 -6.02 -5.26
CA THR A 143 -10.31 -6.97 -4.42
C THR A 143 -9.30 -7.72 -3.58
N ILE A 144 -9.40 -7.61 -2.25
CA ILE A 144 -8.58 -8.39 -1.34
C ILE A 144 -9.37 -9.60 -0.86
N GLY A 145 -8.75 -10.77 -0.92
CA GLY A 145 -9.34 -12.00 -0.43
C GLY A 145 -8.29 -12.97 0.11
N VAL A 146 -8.76 -14.11 0.60
CA VAL A 146 -7.88 -15.21 1.03
C VAL A 146 -7.16 -15.75 -0.20
N ALA A 147 -5.88 -15.44 -0.33
CA ALA A 147 -5.09 -15.68 -1.54
C ALA A 147 -4.26 -16.98 -1.49
N ASP A 148 -4.16 -17.61 -0.33
CA ASP A 148 -3.50 -18.92 -0.16
C ASP A 148 -4.46 -20.06 -0.53
N PRO A 149 -4.19 -20.84 -1.59
CA PRO A 149 -5.04 -21.96 -2.01
C PRO A 149 -5.14 -23.11 -1.01
N SER A 150 -4.26 -23.16 0.00
CA SER A 150 -4.31 -24.18 1.06
C SER A 150 -5.35 -23.89 2.14
N GLN A 151 -5.90 -22.68 2.18
CA GLN A 151 -6.89 -22.28 3.18
C GLN A 151 -8.30 -22.74 2.79
N PRO A 152 -9.15 -23.12 3.76
CA PRO A 152 -10.48 -23.67 3.50
C PRO A 152 -11.45 -22.65 2.87
N ASP A 153 -11.18 -21.35 3.02
CA ASP A 153 -11.97 -20.24 2.50
C ASP A 153 -11.24 -19.47 1.38
N TYR A 154 -10.33 -20.13 0.65
CA TYR A 154 -9.64 -19.57 -0.52
C TYR A 154 -10.61 -18.86 -1.47
N GLY A 155 -10.25 -17.65 -1.89
CA GLY A 155 -11.05 -16.79 -2.76
C GLY A 155 -12.15 -15.99 -2.04
N ARG A 156 -12.38 -16.19 -0.74
CA ARG A 156 -13.32 -15.36 0.03
C ARG A 156 -12.83 -13.92 0.06
N VAL A 157 -13.69 -12.99 -0.36
CA VAL A 157 -13.45 -11.55 -0.28
C VAL A 157 -13.39 -11.11 1.18
N ILE A 158 -12.38 -10.31 1.51
CA ILE A 158 -12.16 -9.72 2.83
C ILE A 158 -12.53 -8.23 2.79
N THR A 159 -11.95 -7.48 1.85
CA THR A 159 -12.13 -6.03 1.72
C THR A 159 -11.71 -5.54 0.34
N TYR A 160 -11.76 -4.23 0.13
CA TYR A 160 -11.33 -3.55 -1.09
C TYR A 160 -10.31 -2.46 -0.78
N LEU A 161 -9.46 -2.16 -1.76
CA LEU A 161 -8.54 -1.01 -1.71
C LEU A 161 -8.70 -0.20 -2.99
N LYS A 162 -8.63 1.12 -2.87
CA LYS A 162 -8.64 2.03 -4.02
C LYS A 162 -7.28 2.68 -4.17
N GLN A 163 -6.83 2.86 -5.41
CA GLN A 163 -5.74 3.77 -5.74
C GLN A 163 -6.14 4.62 -6.95
N SER A 164 -5.72 5.87 -6.96
CA SER A 164 -5.98 6.79 -8.07
C SER A 164 -4.82 7.73 -8.29
N GLY A 165 -4.62 8.20 -9.52
CA GLY A 165 -3.64 9.24 -9.78
C GLY A 165 -3.26 9.40 -11.24
N PHE A 166 -2.10 10.00 -11.43
CA PHE A 166 -1.55 10.42 -12.71
C PHE A 166 -0.34 9.57 -13.10
N TRP A 167 -0.19 9.38 -14.40
CA TRP A 167 0.89 8.63 -15.02
C TRP A 167 1.47 9.46 -16.16
N HIS A 168 2.79 9.48 -16.25
CA HIS A 168 3.51 9.99 -17.41
C HIS A 168 4.20 8.83 -18.14
N PHE A 169 4.30 8.94 -19.46
CA PHE A 169 4.91 7.93 -20.31
C PHE A 169 6.04 8.51 -21.14
N ASP A 170 7.13 7.74 -21.26
CA ASP A 170 8.20 8.03 -22.20
C ASP A 170 7.78 7.77 -23.66
N ALA A 171 8.69 8.07 -24.60
CA ALA A 171 8.44 7.87 -26.02
C ALA A 171 8.20 6.40 -26.40
N GLN A 172 8.63 5.44 -25.57
CA GLN A 172 8.43 4.00 -25.76
C GLN A 172 7.09 3.54 -25.17
N GLY A 173 6.39 4.38 -24.40
CA GLY A 173 5.13 4.05 -23.73
C GLY A 173 5.32 3.33 -22.40
N ARG A 174 6.51 3.42 -21.79
CA ARG A 174 6.79 2.98 -20.43
C ARG A 174 6.49 4.12 -19.47
N VAL A 175 6.11 3.80 -18.24
CA VAL A 175 5.93 4.78 -17.17
C VAL A 175 7.29 5.33 -16.75
N ASP A 176 7.51 6.62 -16.93
CA ASP A 176 8.69 7.36 -16.44
C ASP A 176 8.35 8.24 -15.24
N TYR A 177 7.09 8.68 -15.08
CA TYR A 177 6.63 9.31 -13.83
C TYR A 177 5.24 8.85 -13.38
N TYR A 178 5.00 8.89 -12.08
CA TYR A 178 3.68 8.66 -11.50
C TYR A 178 3.45 9.50 -10.25
N ASP A 179 2.20 9.92 -10.04
CA ASP A 179 1.75 10.56 -8.81
C ASP A 179 0.41 9.94 -8.40
N LEU A 180 0.45 9.09 -7.38
CA LEU A 180 -0.62 8.17 -7.01
C LEU A 180 -1.05 8.40 -5.58
N TYR A 181 -2.28 8.05 -5.27
CA TYR A 181 -2.85 8.20 -3.94
C TYR A 181 -3.68 6.97 -3.56
N ILE A 182 -3.52 6.51 -2.33
CA ILE A 182 -4.27 5.42 -1.72
C ILE A 182 -5.05 6.02 -0.54
N PRO A 183 -6.34 6.33 -0.69
CA PRO A 183 -7.14 6.82 0.42
C PRO A 183 -7.45 5.72 1.43
N ALA A 184 -7.56 6.11 2.70
CA ALA A 184 -7.95 5.26 3.83
C ALA A 184 -7.08 4.01 3.96
N LEU A 185 -5.76 4.19 3.83
CA LEU A 185 -4.79 3.10 3.99
C LEU A 185 -4.75 2.61 5.45
N GLY A 186 -5.02 3.49 6.42
CA GLY A 186 -5.17 3.11 7.82
C GLY A 186 -6.35 2.19 8.11
N ASP A 187 -7.53 2.50 7.60
CA ASP A 187 -8.71 1.64 7.73
C ASP A 187 -8.47 0.29 7.07
N PHE A 188 -7.92 0.31 5.85
CA PHE A 188 -7.54 -0.89 5.11
C PHE A 188 -6.60 -1.79 5.91
N THR A 189 -5.54 -1.21 6.48
CA THR A 189 -4.54 -1.96 7.24
C THR A 189 -5.13 -2.55 8.52
N SER A 190 -6.00 -1.80 9.20
CA SER A 190 -6.71 -2.26 10.40
C SER A 190 -7.58 -3.49 10.10
N ILE A 191 -8.31 -3.46 8.98
CA ILE A 191 -9.13 -4.60 8.52
C ILE A 191 -8.24 -5.81 8.20
N LEU A 192 -7.15 -5.63 7.45
CA LEU A 192 -6.29 -6.74 7.05
C LEU A 192 -5.54 -7.40 8.22
N GLN A 193 -5.16 -6.62 9.22
CA GLN A 193 -4.50 -7.17 10.41
C GLN A 193 -5.50 -7.64 11.47
N GLY A 194 -6.79 -7.32 11.32
CA GLY A 194 -7.81 -7.60 12.34
C GLY A 194 -7.50 -6.91 13.67
N ALA A 195 -6.93 -5.71 13.61
CA ALA A 195 -6.34 -5.03 14.77
C ALA A 195 -6.82 -3.58 14.85
N ASP A 196 -7.08 -3.10 16.07
CA ASP A 196 -7.28 -1.68 16.37
C ASP A 196 -5.95 -1.06 16.76
N PHE A 197 -5.37 -0.26 15.86
CA PHE A 197 -4.09 0.39 16.10
C PHE A 197 -4.15 1.56 17.09
N ASN A 198 -5.34 1.93 17.58
CA ASN A 198 -5.49 2.85 18.72
C ASN A 198 -5.35 2.14 20.07
N ASP A 199 -5.46 0.80 20.10
CA ASP A 199 -5.25 0.01 21.31
C ASP A 199 -3.75 -0.01 21.67
N LYS A 200 -3.42 0.47 22.87
CA LYS A 200 -2.03 0.51 23.36
C LYS A 200 -1.37 -0.86 23.34
N THR A 201 -2.10 -1.91 23.68
CA THR A 201 -1.63 -3.31 23.66
C THR A 201 -1.24 -3.73 22.26
N VAL A 202 -2.08 -3.43 21.26
CA VAL A 202 -1.77 -3.68 19.83
C VAL A 202 -0.51 -2.92 19.44
N GLN A 203 -0.38 -1.65 19.84
CA GLN A 203 0.80 -0.85 19.54
C GLN A 203 2.09 -1.39 20.20
N ILE A 204 1.99 -1.96 21.40
CA ILE A 204 3.11 -2.61 22.09
C ILE A 204 3.53 -3.89 21.35
N LEU A 205 2.56 -4.72 20.98
CA LEU A 205 2.80 -5.95 20.22
C LEU A 205 3.39 -5.65 18.83
N ALA A 206 2.93 -4.59 18.17
CA ALA A 206 3.47 -4.14 16.90
C ALA A 206 4.93 -3.66 17.04
N ARG A 207 5.28 -2.91 18.10
CA ARG A 207 6.69 -2.55 18.39
C ARG A 207 7.53 -3.78 18.69
N LYS A 208 7.01 -4.74 19.44
CA LYS A 208 7.69 -6.01 19.71
C LYS A 208 7.98 -6.74 18.40
N ALA A 209 6.98 -6.91 17.54
CA ALA A 209 7.13 -7.54 16.23
C ALA A 209 8.16 -6.79 15.36
N LEU A 210 8.13 -5.45 15.37
CA LEU A 210 9.10 -4.60 14.69
C LEU A 210 10.53 -4.88 15.18
N CYS A 211 10.74 -4.94 16.50
CA CYS A 211 12.05 -5.20 17.07
C CYS A 211 12.56 -6.63 16.79
N GLN A 212 11.68 -7.63 16.85
CA GLN A 212 12.01 -9.01 16.50
C GLN A 212 12.40 -9.13 15.03
N GLY A 213 11.61 -8.52 14.13
CA GLY A 213 11.92 -8.48 12.70
C GLY A 213 13.21 -7.72 12.41
N ALA A 214 13.43 -6.57 13.04
CA ALA A 214 14.66 -5.80 12.88
C ALA A 214 15.88 -6.65 13.27
N GLN A 215 15.82 -7.38 14.37
CA GLN A 215 16.88 -8.32 14.72
C GLN A 215 16.99 -9.48 13.73
N ALA A 216 15.90 -9.95 13.13
CA ALA A 216 15.91 -11.09 12.21
C ALA A 216 16.49 -10.74 10.83
N PHE A 217 16.10 -9.60 10.24
CA PHE A 217 16.46 -9.22 8.87
C PHE A 217 17.69 -8.31 8.82
N CYS A 218 17.86 -7.42 9.78
CA CYS A 218 18.93 -6.42 9.77
C CYS A 218 20.19 -6.94 10.45
N LYS A 219 21.02 -7.65 9.68
CA LYS A 219 22.25 -8.32 10.14
C LYS A 219 23.53 -7.64 9.62
N GLY A 220 24.67 -7.99 10.22
CA GLY A 220 25.98 -7.50 9.79
C GLY A 220 26.08 -5.97 9.84
N PRO A 221 26.44 -5.29 8.73
CA PRO A 221 26.51 -3.82 8.67
C PRO A 221 25.14 -3.16 8.83
N ASN A 222 24.05 -3.88 8.57
CA ASN A 222 22.69 -3.35 8.61
C ASN A 222 22.06 -3.38 10.02
N VAL A 223 22.77 -3.86 11.04
CA VAL A 223 22.25 -3.92 12.42
C VAL A 223 21.88 -2.53 12.93
N GLN A 224 20.60 -2.33 13.24
CA GLN A 224 20.08 -1.06 13.75
C GLN A 224 20.13 -0.95 15.28
N TYR A 225 19.95 -2.06 15.99
CA TYR A 225 19.92 -2.10 17.45
C TYR A 225 20.89 -3.14 17.98
N LYS A 226 22.00 -2.68 18.56
CA LYS A 226 23.00 -3.55 19.19
C LYS A 226 22.58 -3.86 20.64
N PRO A 227 22.89 -5.06 21.17
CA PRO A 227 22.69 -5.37 22.58
C PRO A 227 23.28 -4.31 23.53
N ASN A 228 22.44 -3.70 24.35
CA ASN A 228 22.87 -2.89 25.47
C ASN A 228 22.58 -3.63 26.79
N LEU A 229 23.63 -4.21 27.38
CA LEU A 229 23.54 -4.99 28.63
C LEU A 229 23.09 -4.16 29.85
N GLY A 230 23.12 -2.82 29.74
CA GLY A 230 22.61 -1.92 30.78
C GLY A 230 21.09 -1.82 30.81
N ILE A 231 20.40 -2.24 29.73
CA ILE A 231 18.95 -2.23 29.59
C ILE A 231 18.40 -3.59 30.03
N THR A 232 17.60 -3.57 31.09
CA THR A 232 16.82 -4.73 31.54
C THR A 232 15.34 -4.44 31.35
N LEU A 233 14.50 -5.48 31.28
CA LEU A 233 13.06 -5.31 31.20
C LEU A 233 12.51 -4.48 32.37
N THR A 234 13.04 -4.66 33.58
CA THR A 234 12.67 -3.85 34.75
C THR A 234 13.06 -2.38 34.57
N LYS A 235 14.28 -2.08 34.07
CA LYS A 235 14.68 -0.70 33.81
C LYS A 235 13.85 -0.06 32.70
N LEU A 236 13.52 -0.83 31.66
CA LEU A 236 12.66 -0.40 30.56
C LEU A 236 11.29 0.06 31.07
N ILE A 237 10.62 -0.78 31.87
CA ILE A 237 9.30 -0.49 32.43
C ILE A 237 9.35 0.74 33.37
N THR A 238 10.39 0.81 34.21
CA THR A 238 10.56 1.92 35.16
C THR A 238 10.91 3.24 34.49
N GLN A 239 11.81 3.25 33.49
CA GLN A 239 12.22 4.47 32.78
C GLN A 239 11.08 5.09 31.97
N LEU A 240 10.14 4.28 31.51
CA LEU A 240 9.04 4.74 30.66
C LEU A 240 7.79 5.15 31.46
N GLY A 241 7.83 5.11 32.81
CA GLY A 241 6.67 5.44 33.63
C GLY A 241 5.46 4.52 33.40
N LEU A 242 5.69 3.34 32.81
CA LEU A 242 4.66 2.39 32.43
C LEU A 242 4.15 1.55 33.62
N SER A 243 4.54 1.90 34.83
CA SER A 243 4.02 1.35 36.08
C SER A 243 2.91 2.28 36.57
N PRO A 244 1.72 2.20 35.95
CA PRO A 244 0.83 1.06 36.23
C PRO A 244 0.20 0.37 35.00
N LEU A 245 0.64 0.68 33.77
CA LEU A 245 0.12 0.06 32.55
C LEU A 245 0.47 -1.43 32.42
N PHE A 246 1.45 -1.94 33.17
CA PHE A 246 1.82 -3.36 33.13
C PHE A 246 2.09 -3.89 34.53
N ASP A 247 1.25 -4.79 35.01
CA ASP A 247 1.62 -5.68 36.10
C ASP A 247 2.47 -6.86 35.57
N ASN A 248 3.02 -7.66 36.48
CA ASN A 248 3.82 -8.84 36.13
C ASN A 248 3.04 -9.87 35.28
N GLY A 249 1.70 -9.85 35.31
CA GLY A 249 0.83 -10.70 34.50
C GLY A 249 0.80 -10.25 33.04
N MET A 250 0.56 -8.96 32.78
CA MET A 250 0.58 -8.38 31.44
C MET A 250 1.96 -8.51 30.76
N ILE A 251 3.05 -8.32 31.50
CA ILE A 251 4.41 -8.47 30.95
C ILE A 251 4.62 -9.89 30.40
N LYS A 252 4.10 -10.89 31.12
CA LYS A 252 4.19 -12.29 30.73
C LYS A 252 3.26 -12.60 29.56
N GLU A 253 2.02 -12.09 29.58
CA GLU A 253 1.03 -12.30 28.53
C GLU A 253 1.47 -11.70 27.19
N LEU A 254 2.11 -10.53 27.21
CA LEU A 254 2.66 -9.88 26.03
C LEU A 254 4.00 -10.48 25.57
N GLY A 255 4.52 -11.47 26.29
CA GLY A 255 5.78 -12.14 25.96
C GLY A 255 6.98 -11.21 25.98
N LEU A 256 6.97 -10.13 26.78
CA LEU A 256 8.11 -9.21 26.87
C LEU A 256 9.30 -9.83 27.60
N THR A 257 9.07 -10.90 28.37
CA THR A 257 10.12 -11.67 29.06
C THR A 257 10.98 -12.51 28.12
N THR A 258 10.56 -12.74 26.87
CA THR A 258 11.30 -13.55 25.90
C THR A 258 12.19 -12.72 24.98
N LEU A 259 12.24 -11.40 25.20
CA LEU A 259 13.03 -10.51 24.36
C LEU A 259 14.53 -10.75 24.55
N ASN A 260 15.26 -10.88 23.45
CA ASN A 260 16.72 -10.92 23.50
C ASN A 260 17.31 -9.51 23.77
N PRO A 261 18.60 -9.38 24.13
CA PRO A 261 19.20 -8.08 24.46
C PRO A 261 19.13 -7.01 23.35
N GLY A 262 19.19 -7.41 22.08
CA GLY A 262 19.04 -6.49 20.95
C GLY A 262 17.59 -6.00 20.80
N GLU A 263 16.63 -6.91 20.97
CA GLU A 263 15.19 -6.58 20.98
C GLU A 263 14.82 -5.69 22.16
N LEU A 264 15.39 -5.93 23.36
CA LEU A 264 15.21 -5.07 24.52
C LEU A 264 15.73 -3.65 24.27
N THR A 265 16.89 -3.54 23.61
CA THR A 265 17.46 -2.25 23.24
C THR A 265 16.54 -1.54 22.24
N CYS A 266 16.08 -2.24 21.19
CA CYS A 266 15.10 -1.71 20.24
C CYS A 266 13.83 -1.21 20.93
N MET A 267 13.23 -2.03 21.81
CA MET A 267 12.02 -1.65 22.54
C MET A 267 12.23 -0.41 23.41
N SER A 268 13.39 -0.29 24.08
CA SER A 268 13.72 0.89 24.89
C SER A 268 13.76 2.19 24.11
N VAL A 269 14.12 2.10 22.86
CA VAL A 269 14.28 3.25 21.98
C VAL A 269 12.99 3.57 21.23
N LEU A 270 12.21 2.55 20.84
CA LEU A 270 10.98 2.73 20.07
C LEU A 270 9.71 2.93 20.90
N LEU A 271 9.73 2.63 22.20
CA LEU A 271 8.56 2.87 23.05
C LEU A 271 8.25 4.36 23.27
N VAL A 272 9.24 5.24 23.10
CA VAL A 272 9.04 6.70 23.19
C VAL A 272 8.64 7.34 21.85
N LYS A 273 8.67 6.58 20.76
CA LYS A 273 8.23 7.06 19.45
C LYS A 273 6.72 6.98 19.34
N ASP A 274 6.13 7.99 18.72
CA ASP A 274 4.72 7.98 18.35
C ASP A 274 4.42 6.77 17.48
N PHE A 275 3.26 6.15 17.72
CA PHE A 275 2.88 5.01 16.91
C PHE A 275 2.68 5.43 15.44
N GLY A 276 2.08 6.60 15.24
CA GLY A 276 1.80 7.18 13.94
C GLY A 276 0.49 6.69 13.34
N ASP A 277 0.33 7.00 12.05
CA ASP A 277 -0.86 6.73 11.27
C ASP A 277 -0.45 6.14 9.91
N PHE A 278 -1.11 5.07 9.47
CA PHE A 278 -0.87 4.44 8.17
C PHE A 278 -1.29 5.32 6.98
N ASP A 279 -2.00 6.42 7.23
CA ASP A 279 -2.22 7.50 6.26
C ASP A 279 -1.08 8.54 6.27
N LYS A 280 0.02 8.29 7.01
CA LYS A 280 1.22 9.16 7.12
C LYS A 280 2.51 8.35 7.26
N LEU A 281 2.79 7.47 6.28
CA LEU A 281 3.90 6.52 6.30
C LEU A 281 5.29 7.10 5.99
N TRP A 282 5.40 8.43 5.96
CA TRP A 282 6.66 9.19 5.85
C TRP A 282 7.12 9.78 7.20
N SER A 283 6.26 9.77 8.23
CA SER A 283 6.52 10.40 9.53
C SER A 283 7.56 9.66 10.37
N ASP A 284 8.15 10.32 11.37
CA ASP A 284 9.01 9.68 12.37
C ASP A 284 8.19 8.83 13.36
N SER A 285 7.68 7.69 12.88
CA SER A 285 6.71 6.87 13.60
C SER A 285 7.02 5.37 13.54
N ILE A 286 6.30 4.60 14.37
CA ILE A 286 6.36 3.13 14.35
C ILE A 286 5.76 2.56 13.05
N VAL A 287 4.66 3.11 12.57
CA VAL A 287 4.02 2.63 11.32
C VAL A 287 4.92 2.78 10.10
N CYS A 288 5.68 3.88 9.97
CA CYS A 288 6.67 4.02 8.90
C CYS A 288 7.74 2.91 8.98
N ARG A 289 8.25 2.65 10.18
CA ARG A 289 9.26 1.60 10.42
C ARG A 289 8.73 0.20 10.18
N ILE A 290 7.44 -0.05 10.44
CA ILE A 290 6.79 -1.31 10.11
C ILE A 290 6.81 -1.54 8.59
N VAL A 291 6.50 -0.51 7.79
CA VAL A 291 6.54 -0.62 6.32
C VAL A 291 7.96 -0.93 5.85
N HIS A 292 8.97 -0.21 6.35
CA HIS A 292 10.35 -0.50 6.02
C HIS A 292 10.83 -1.86 6.51
N LEU A 293 10.31 -2.38 7.62
CA LEU A 293 10.59 -3.75 8.04
C LEU A 293 10.02 -4.78 7.06
N MET A 294 8.81 -4.55 6.53
CA MET A 294 8.23 -5.45 5.53
C MET A 294 9.10 -5.52 4.28
N LEU A 295 9.68 -4.39 3.87
CA LEU A 295 10.56 -4.33 2.72
C LEU A 295 11.99 -4.80 3.03
N ALA A 296 12.46 -4.68 4.28
CA ALA A 296 13.76 -5.20 4.70
C ALA A 296 13.87 -6.74 4.64
N ASP A 297 12.75 -7.46 4.61
CA ASP A 297 12.73 -8.91 4.32
C ASP A 297 13.14 -9.20 2.86
N VAL A 298 12.92 -8.23 1.96
CA VAL A 298 13.23 -8.33 0.54
C VAL A 298 14.59 -7.70 0.21
N ASP A 299 14.83 -6.50 0.73
CA ASP A 299 16.04 -5.70 0.48
C ASP A 299 16.57 -5.07 1.78
N PRO A 300 17.30 -5.84 2.61
CA PRO A 300 17.79 -5.36 3.89
C PRO A 300 18.76 -4.18 3.77
N GLU A 301 19.51 -4.05 2.67
CA GLU A 301 20.52 -3.00 2.51
C GLU A 301 19.89 -1.62 2.36
N GLU A 302 18.84 -1.50 1.54
CA GLU A 302 18.10 -0.25 1.39
C GLU A 302 17.26 0.05 2.63
N HIS A 303 16.58 -0.95 3.21
CA HIS A 303 15.49 -0.68 4.16
C HIS A 303 15.83 -0.76 5.64
N CYS A 304 16.83 -1.54 6.04
CA CYS A 304 17.21 -1.60 7.45
C CYS A 304 17.59 -0.24 8.05
N PRO A 305 18.32 0.66 7.38
CA PRO A 305 18.60 2.00 7.90
C PRO A 305 17.34 2.75 8.34
N HIS A 306 16.20 2.52 7.66
CA HIS A 306 14.96 3.23 7.93
C HIS A 306 14.17 2.65 9.12
N VAL A 307 14.45 1.39 9.49
CA VAL A 307 13.89 0.74 10.68
C VAL A 307 14.50 1.32 11.97
N GLY A 308 15.69 1.91 11.89
CA GLY A 308 16.45 2.47 13.01
C GLY A 308 15.80 3.66 13.71
N PHE A 309 16.43 4.12 14.81
CA PHE A 309 15.88 5.19 15.64
C PHE A 309 15.78 6.55 14.95
N ASP A 310 16.75 6.88 14.10
CA ASP A 310 16.77 8.12 13.31
C ASP A 310 15.91 8.02 12.04
N GLY A 311 15.39 6.82 11.73
CA GLY A 311 14.55 6.57 10.57
C GLY A 311 15.30 6.62 9.23
N GLY A 312 16.64 6.68 9.24
CA GLY A 312 17.47 6.67 8.04
C GLY A 312 17.04 7.69 6.98
N MET A 313 16.59 8.87 7.40
CA MET A 313 16.03 9.94 6.55
C MET A 313 14.74 9.61 5.79
N LYS A 314 14.16 8.41 5.94
CA LYS A 314 12.86 8.03 5.36
C LYS A 314 11.72 8.16 6.35
N CYS A 315 11.90 7.64 7.57
CA CYS A 315 10.93 7.82 8.66
C CYS A 315 11.28 9.07 9.46
N VAL A 316 11.12 10.23 8.84
CA VAL A 316 11.42 11.54 9.43
C VAL A 316 10.32 12.53 9.10
N ASP A 317 9.99 13.40 10.04
CA ASP A 317 8.95 14.40 9.81
C ASP A 317 9.39 15.41 8.74
N TYR A 318 8.57 15.49 7.68
CA TYR A 318 8.75 16.42 6.58
C TYR A 318 7.67 17.52 6.59
N PRO A 319 8.02 18.78 6.27
CA PRO A 319 7.02 19.84 6.13
C PRO A 319 5.94 19.47 5.10
N TYR A 320 4.69 19.78 5.42
CA TYR A 320 3.52 19.51 4.58
C TYR A 320 3.71 20.04 3.15
N GLU A 321 4.20 21.27 3.03
CA GLU A 321 4.34 21.95 1.74
C GLU A 321 5.35 21.24 0.85
N LYS A 322 6.47 20.82 1.44
CA LYS A 322 7.52 20.15 0.68
C LYS A 322 7.12 18.75 0.23
N ARG A 323 6.25 18.09 0.99
CA ARG A 323 5.79 16.75 0.68
C ARG A 323 4.79 16.71 -0.48
N LEU A 324 3.93 17.72 -0.56
CA LEU A 324 2.85 17.77 -1.54
C LEU A 324 3.16 18.58 -2.80
N PHE A 325 3.93 19.66 -2.67
CA PHE A 325 4.05 20.67 -3.72
C PHE A 325 5.46 20.88 -4.25
N ASP A 326 6.48 20.23 -3.65
CA ASP A 326 7.86 20.30 -4.15
C ASP A 326 8.06 19.27 -5.28
N ASP A 327 7.40 19.54 -6.41
CA ASP A 327 7.33 18.64 -7.56
C ASP A 327 8.61 18.69 -8.41
N ILE A 328 9.33 19.83 -8.43
CA ILE A 328 10.52 19.99 -9.28
C ILE A 328 11.63 18.99 -8.90
N PRO A 329 12.00 18.78 -7.63
CA PRO A 329 13.01 17.78 -7.26
C PRO A 329 12.63 16.35 -7.64
N LEU A 330 11.34 16.02 -7.74
CA LEU A 330 10.87 14.65 -8.00
C LEU A 330 10.56 14.39 -9.48
N PHE A 331 9.84 15.32 -10.10
CA PHE A 331 9.33 15.21 -11.46
C PHE A 331 10.14 16.04 -12.47
N GLY A 332 11.13 16.83 -12.02
CA GLY A 332 11.93 17.73 -12.86
C GLY A 332 11.19 18.98 -13.36
N THR A 333 9.87 19.03 -13.22
CA THR A 333 8.99 20.15 -13.61
C THR A 333 7.66 20.04 -12.87
N ALA A 334 7.00 21.17 -12.62
CA ALA A 334 5.64 21.21 -12.07
C ALA A 334 4.57 20.81 -13.10
N ASP A 335 4.89 20.87 -14.39
CA ASP A 335 3.93 20.63 -15.48
C ASP A 335 3.95 19.18 -15.98
N ARG A 336 4.56 18.26 -15.23
CA ARG A 336 4.86 16.88 -15.70
C ARG A 336 3.62 16.13 -16.16
N PHE A 337 2.49 16.35 -15.51
CA PHE A 337 1.23 15.65 -15.81
C PHE A 337 0.24 16.53 -16.60
N ILE A 338 0.74 17.53 -17.32
CA ILE A 338 -0.05 18.40 -18.20
C ILE A 338 0.14 17.95 -19.65
N CYS A 339 -0.97 17.79 -20.38
CA CYS A 339 -0.90 17.56 -21.81
C CYS A 339 -0.53 18.87 -22.54
N PRO A 340 0.50 18.88 -23.39
CA PRO A 340 1.03 20.12 -23.98
C PRO A 340 0.07 20.81 -24.96
N ASP A 341 -0.91 20.09 -25.51
CA ASP A 341 -1.79 20.56 -26.59
C ASP A 341 -3.29 20.64 -26.20
N LEU A 342 -3.62 20.69 -24.90
CA LEU A 342 -5.00 20.76 -24.39
C LEU A 342 -5.40 22.15 -23.87
#